data_AF-A0A849Q9L2-F1
#
_entry.id   AF-A0A849Q9L2-F1
#
_cell.length_a   1.000
_cell.length_b   1.000
_cell.length_c   1.000
_cell.angle_alpha   90.00
_cell.angle_beta   90.00
_cell.angle_gamma   90.00
#
_symmetry.space_group_name_H-M   'P 1'
#
loop_
_entity.id
_entity.type
_entity.pdbx_description
1 polymer ?
#
loop_
_entity_poly.entity_id
_entity_poly.type
_entity_poly.pdbx_seq_one_letter_code
_entity_poly.pdbx_strand_id
1 'polypeptide(L)'
;MERSSSPWYSAELEPDCGVGTGAELGPGVMLLDRTRLPGKAMPATVGAGAKVGGGAVVAGVRVGEGAYVAAGEAEEDARSSRIPK
;
A
#
# COMPACT_ATOMS: atom_id res chain seq x y z
N MET A 1 -6.21 0.14 23.11
CA MET A 1 -6.56 0.22 21.69
C MET A 1 -6.22 -1.12 21.07
N GLU A 2 -7.23 -1.97 20.97
CA GLU A 2 -7.13 -3.37 20.60
C GLU A 2 -6.48 -3.59 19.23
N ARG A 3 -5.40 -4.38 19.20
CA ARG A 3 -4.92 -5.01 17.97
C ARG A 3 -5.88 -6.15 17.63
N SER A 4 -6.88 -5.84 16.81
CA SER A 4 -7.77 -6.81 16.18
C SER A 4 -6.94 -7.73 15.27
N SER A 5 -6.42 -8.79 15.86
CA SER A 5 -5.73 -9.88 15.17
C SER A 5 -6.79 -10.76 14.49
N SER A 6 -7.20 -10.38 13.28
CA SER A 6 -8.00 -11.26 12.43
C SER A 6 -7.07 -12.27 11.73
N PRO A 7 -7.33 -13.58 11.80
CA PRO A 7 -6.41 -14.66 11.38
C PRO A 7 -6.27 -14.87 9.87
N TRP A 8 -6.62 -13.88 9.05
CA TRP A 8 -6.44 -13.92 7.60
C TRP A 8 -5.26 -13.03 7.21
N TYR A 9 -4.12 -13.67 6.90
CA TYR A 9 -2.97 -13.10 6.19
C TYR A 9 -2.19 -11.98 6.92
N SER A 10 -0.98 -12.32 7.37
CA SER A 10 -0.04 -11.54 8.21
C SER A 10 0.51 -10.25 7.58
N ALA A 11 -0.31 -9.44 6.92
CA ALA A 11 0.10 -8.13 6.44
C ALA A 11 0.09 -7.12 7.60
N GLU A 12 1.23 -6.51 7.88
CA GLU A 12 1.40 -5.45 8.86
C GLU A 12 1.25 -4.10 8.17
N LEU A 13 0.33 -3.28 8.69
CA LEU A 13 -0.07 -1.99 8.15
C LEU A 13 0.23 -0.92 9.20
N GLU A 14 1.22 -0.08 8.95
CA GLU A 14 1.53 1.09 9.78
C GLU A 14 0.47 2.20 9.60
N PRO A 15 0.39 3.18 10.53
CA PRO A 15 -0.60 4.25 10.46
C PRO A 15 -0.63 5.01 9.12
N ASP A 16 -1.82 5.47 8.75
CA ASP A 16 -2.08 6.27 7.54
C ASP A 16 -1.77 5.61 6.19
N CYS A 17 -1.45 4.32 6.16
CA CYS A 17 -1.38 3.56 4.92
C CYS A 17 -2.79 3.33 4.33
N GLY A 18 -2.88 3.27 2.99
CA GLY A 18 -4.13 3.09 2.26
C GLY A 18 -4.02 1.96 1.25
N VAL A 19 -4.90 0.96 1.39
CA VAL A 19 -5.01 -0.16 0.45
C VAL A 19 -6.31 -0.03 -0.32
N GLY A 20 -6.21 0.29 -1.61
CA GLY A 20 -7.38 0.43 -2.47
C GLY A 20 -7.98 -0.92 -2.87
N THR A 21 -9.29 -0.91 -3.14
CA THR A 21 -10.04 -2.10 -3.56
C THR A 21 -9.42 -2.75 -4.80
N GLY A 22 -9.06 -4.03 -4.70
CA GLY A 22 -8.43 -4.78 -5.80
C GLY A 22 -6.90 -4.84 -5.74
N ALA A 23 -6.27 -4.24 -4.72
CA ALA A 23 -4.89 -4.55 -4.38
C ALA A 23 -4.83 -5.93 -3.69
N GLU A 24 -3.79 -6.70 -4.02
CA GLU A 24 -3.54 -8.04 -3.49
C GLU A 24 -2.29 -8.02 -2.61
N LEU A 25 -2.41 -8.52 -1.38
CA LEU A 25 -1.29 -8.59 -0.43
C LEU A 25 -1.01 -10.06 -0.07
N GLY A 26 0.25 -10.44 -0.21
CA GLY A 26 0.77 -11.71 0.27
C GLY A 26 0.84 -11.77 1.80
N PRO A 27 1.04 -12.96 2.38
CA PRO A 27 1.25 -13.10 3.82
C PRO A 27 2.59 -12.49 4.23
N GLY A 28 2.66 -11.84 5.38
CA GLY A 28 3.91 -11.27 5.91
C GLY A 28 4.34 -9.96 5.26
N VAL A 29 3.47 -9.33 4.45
CA VAL A 29 3.76 -8.03 3.84
C VAL A 29 3.82 -6.95 4.92
N MET A 30 4.75 -6.00 4.80
CA MET A 30 4.85 -4.86 5.70
C MET A 30 4.69 -3.56 4.90
N LEU A 31 3.62 -2.82 5.17
CA LEU A 31 3.36 -1.50 4.61
C LEU A 31 3.66 -0.45 5.68
N LEU A 32 4.66 0.40 5.41
CA LEU A 32 5.08 1.45 6.32
C LEU A 32 4.19 2.69 6.21
N ASP A 33 4.39 3.67 7.10
CA ASP A 33 3.54 4.85 7.24
C ASP A 33 3.25 5.56 5.91
N ARG A 34 2.02 6.04 5.72
CA ARG A 34 1.60 6.80 4.51
C ARG A 34 1.75 6.05 3.18
N THR A 35 1.99 4.74 3.18
CA THR A 35 2.03 3.94 1.95
C THR A 35 0.68 3.94 1.22
N ARG A 36 0.68 3.97 -0.11
CA ARG A 36 -0.53 3.99 -0.94
C ARG A 36 -0.50 2.88 -1.99
N LEU A 37 -1.53 2.04 -1.99
CA LEU A 37 -1.82 1.12 -3.08
C LEU A 37 -3.11 1.63 -3.72
N PRO A 38 -3.06 2.30 -4.88
CA PRO A 38 -4.27 2.67 -5.60
C PRO A 38 -5.03 1.39 -5.95
N GLY A 39 -6.35 1.45 -5.80
CA GLY A 39 -7.21 0.30 -6.00
C GLY A 39 -7.39 -0.01 -7.48
N LYS A 40 -8.60 -0.40 -7.85
CA LYS A 40 -8.97 -0.93 -9.18
C LYS A 40 -8.52 -0.11 -10.38
N ALA A 41 -8.29 1.20 -10.24
CA ALA A 41 -7.76 2.04 -11.31
C ALA A 41 -6.32 1.66 -11.70
N MET A 42 -5.51 1.18 -10.75
CA MET A 42 -4.12 0.78 -10.91
C MET A 42 -3.79 -0.39 -9.98
N PRO A 43 -4.35 -1.59 -10.23
CA PRO A 43 -4.23 -2.71 -9.31
C PRO A 43 -2.76 -3.09 -9.10
N ALA A 44 -2.38 -3.30 -7.86
CA ALA A 44 -1.05 -3.73 -7.47
C ALA A 44 -1.11 -5.07 -6.72
N THR A 45 -0.11 -5.91 -6.97
CA THR A 45 0.07 -7.18 -6.26
C THR A 45 1.37 -7.11 -5.49
N VAL A 46 1.33 -7.42 -4.20
CA VAL A 46 2.49 -7.46 -3.31
C VAL A 46 2.73 -8.88 -2.87
N GLY A 47 3.88 -9.46 -3.22
CA GLY A 47 4.27 -10.81 -2.87
C GLY A 47 4.50 -11.01 -1.37
N ALA A 48 4.53 -12.26 -0.92
CA ALA A 48 4.73 -12.61 0.48
C ALA A 48 6.03 -12.00 1.05
N GLY A 49 6.01 -11.56 2.31
CA GLY A 49 7.22 -11.03 2.99
C GLY A 49 7.80 -9.74 2.41
N ALA A 50 7.14 -9.12 1.42
CA ALA A 50 7.62 -7.89 0.81
C ALA A 50 7.43 -6.69 1.76
N LYS A 51 8.33 -5.72 1.66
CA LYS A 51 8.33 -4.51 2.51
C LYS A 51 8.21 -3.27 1.63
N VAL A 52 7.26 -2.42 1.97
CA VAL A 52 7.02 -1.16 1.27
C VAL A 52 7.36 0.01 2.19
N GLY A 53 8.33 0.80 1.75
CA GLY A 53 8.81 2.01 2.42
C GLY A 53 7.72 3.06 2.59
N GLY A 54 7.80 3.81 3.69
CA GLY A 54 6.80 4.82 4.02
C GLY A 54 6.68 5.88 2.92
N GLY A 55 5.44 6.30 2.65
CA GLY A 55 5.10 7.25 1.58
C GLY A 55 5.09 6.66 0.16
N ALA A 56 5.50 5.41 -0.04
CA ALA A 56 5.60 4.84 -1.38
C ALA A 56 4.21 4.59 -1.99
N VAL A 57 4.11 4.83 -3.30
CA VAL A 57 2.92 4.52 -4.10
C VAL A 57 3.22 3.32 -4.98
N VAL A 58 2.53 2.20 -4.74
CA VAL A 58 2.69 0.96 -5.50
C VAL A 58 1.46 0.80 -6.39
N ALA A 59 1.58 1.26 -7.64
CA ALA A 59 0.44 1.42 -8.55
C ALA A 59 0.67 0.68 -9.87
N GLY A 60 -0.19 -0.27 -10.22
CA GLY A 60 -0.10 -0.99 -11.49
C GLY A 60 1.13 -1.91 -11.65
N VAL A 61 1.81 -2.23 -10.54
CA VAL A 61 3.03 -3.05 -10.52
C VAL A 61 2.85 -4.30 -9.68
N ARG A 62 3.70 -5.30 -9.94
CA ARG A 62 3.81 -6.50 -9.12
C ARG A 62 5.12 -6.47 -8.34
N VAL A 63 5.02 -6.37 -7.03
CA VAL A 63 6.15 -6.46 -6.10
C VAL A 63 6.41 -7.94 -5.82
N GLY A 64 7.63 -8.41 -6.09
CA GLY A 64 8.00 -9.80 -5.88
C GLY A 64 8.00 -10.22 -4.40
N GLU A 65 7.99 -11.53 -4.16
CA GLU A 65 8.19 -12.09 -2.82
C GLU A 65 9.52 -11.63 -2.21
N GLY A 66 9.50 -11.19 -0.95
CA GLY A 66 10.67 -10.70 -0.23
C GLY A 66 11.28 -9.40 -0.76
N ALA A 67 10.64 -8.75 -1.74
CA ALA A 67 11.14 -7.52 -2.33
C ALA A 67 11.06 -6.36 -1.34
N TYR A 68 12.00 -5.42 -1.48
CA TYR A 68 12.04 -4.19 -0.70
C TYR A 68 11.81 -3.00 -1.62
N VAL A 69 10.69 -2.31 -1.45
CA VAL A 69 10.42 -1.03 -2.08
C VAL A 69 10.93 0.04 -1.12
N ALA A 70 11.96 0.77 -1.53
CA ALA A 70 12.50 1.87 -0.72
C ALA A 70 11.42 2.93 -0.46
N ALA A 71 11.57 3.67 0.64
CA ALA A 71 10.72 4.82 0.92
C ALA A 71 10.82 5.79 -0.26
N GLY A 72 9.68 6.07 -0.87
CA GLY A 72 9.53 7.14 -1.83
C GLY A 72 8.61 8.15 -1.19
N GLU A 73 9.02 9.41 -1.08
CA GLU A 73 8.05 10.48 -0.88
C GLU A 73 7.30 10.61 -2.21
N ALA A 74 6.28 9.78 -2.42
CA ALA A 74 5.34 9.98 -3.51
C ALA A 74 4.29 10.95 -2.98
N GLU A 75 4.60 12.24 -3.08
CA GLU A 75 3.58 13.28 -3.03
C GLU A 75 2.72 13.08 -4.28
N GLU A 76 1.63 12.31 -4.13
CA GLU A 76 0.53 12.41 -5.08
C GLU A 76 0.08 13.87 -4.97
N ASP A 77 0.51 14.70 -5.93
CA ASP A 77 -0.06 16.02 -6.15
C ASP A 77 -1.53 15.78 -6.44
N ALA A 78 -2.30 15.68 -5.37
CA ALA A 78 -3.73 15.85 -5.38
C ALA A 78 -3.95 17.32 -5.72
N ARG A 79 -3.68 17.68 -6.98
CA ARG A 79 -4.51 18.64 -7.69
C ARG A 79 -5.91 18.03 -7.69
N SER A 80 -6.54 18.22 -6.54
CA SER A 80 -7.94 18.44 -6.35
C SER A 80 -8.37 19.28 -7.55
N SER A 81 -8.90 18.60 -8.56
CA SER A 81 -9.75 19.21 -9.56
C SER A 81 -11.01 19.64 -8.81
N ARG A 82 -10.89 20.73 -8.06
CA ARG A 82 -11.99 21.67 -7.88
C ARG A 82 -12.44 21.99 -9.28
N ILE A 83 -13.55 21.39 -9.69
CA ILE A 83 -14.34 21.87 -10.81
C ILE A 83 -14.86 23.23 -10.33
N PRO A 84 -14.39 24.37 -10.87
CA PRO A 84 -14.99 25.64 -10.53
C PRO A 84 -16.28 25.79 -11.32
N LYS A 85 -17.40 25.78 -10.57
CA LYS A 85 -18.78 26.19 -10.88
C LYS A 85 -19.40 25.74 -12.21
#